data_AF-A0A093GMU4-F1
#
_entry.id   AF-A0A093GMU4-F1
#
_cell.length_a   1.000
_cell.length_b   1.000
_cell.length_c   1.000
_cell.angle_alpha   90.00
_cell.angle_beta   90.00
_cell.angle_gamma   90.00
#
_symmetry.space_group_name_H-M   'P 1'
#
loop_
_entity.id
_entity.type
_entity.pdbx_description
1 polymer ?
#
loop_
_entity_poly.entity_id
_entity_poly.type
_entity_poly.pdbx_seq_one_letter_code
_entity_poly.pdbx_strand_id
1 'polypeptide(L)'
;MNVSSTCNVTNLELYDHIRLIEFVLYNLIFFFGALFNVLALWVFCKMKKWTETRVYAINLVFADCFVICTLPFVAYFLWNKSARSELCQVIEAMYLINMVMSIYVISFISIDRYIAIKYPLKARTFRSPSKAALLCGLLWLSVIIGVTLDCQQRNAALCFDSDITTLSLLSFSLGFT
;
A
#
# COMPACT_ATOMS: atom_id res chain seq x y z
N MET A 1 -51.33 -9.13 14.61
CA MET A 1 -50.81 -7.83 14.14
C MET A 1 -49.86 -7.29 15.21
N ASN A 2 -48.55 -7.27 14.92
CA ASN A 2 -47.54 -6.29 15.36
C ASN A 2 -46.16 -6.95 15.24
N VAL A 3 -45.62 -6.92 14.03
CA VAL A 3 -44.18 -6.99 13.82
C VAL A 3 -43.63 -5.66 14.33
N SER A 4 -42.84 -5.70 15.40
CA SER A 4 -42.10 -4.55 15.92
C SER A 4 -41.21 -3.99 14.81
N SER A 5 -41.65 -2.89 14.19
CA SER A 5 -41.05 -2.21 13.02
C SER A 5 -39.86 -1.30 13.37
N THR A 6 -39.18 -1.57 14.49
CA THR A 6 -38.04 -0.78 15.01
C THR A 6 -36.67 -1.38 14.70
N CYS A 7 -36.59 -2.38 13.83
CA CYS A 7 -35.32 -2.74 13.22
C CYS A 7 -35.01 -1.79 12.04
N ASN A 8 -33.90 -1.05 12.16
CA ASN A 8 -33.03 -0.56 11.08
C ASN A 8 -33.20 0.83 10.45
N VAL A 9 -34.06 1.75 10.92
CA VAL A 9 -34.04 3.12 10.35
C VAL A 9 -32.74 3.87 10.72
N THR A 10 -32.32 3.82 11.99
CA THR A 10 -31.06 4.41 12.46
C THR A 10 -29.82 3.74 11.86
N ASN A 11 -29.87 2.42 11.63
CA ASN A 11 -28.76 1.68 10.98
C ASN A 11 -28.63 2.03 9.48
N LEU A 12 -29.73 2.37 8.80
CA LEU A 12 -29.70 2.80 7.40
C LEU A 12 -29.13 4.21 7.26
N GLU A 13 -29.55 5.16 8.09
CA GLU A 13 -29.00 6.52 8.08
C GLU A 13 -27.51 6.52 8.41
N LEU A 14 -27.11 5.74 9.42
CA LEU A 14 -25.70 5.57 9.78
C LEU A 14 -24.88 4.97 8.63
N TYR A 15 -25.42 3.98 7.92
CA TYR A 15 -24.74 3.32 6.80
C TYR A 15 -24.53 4.26 5.60
N ASP A 16 -25.51 5.09 5.28
CA ASP A 16 -25.39 6.09 4.22
C ASP A 16 -24.40 7.19 4.61
N HIS A 17 -24.39 7.64 5.86
CA HIS A 17 -23.39 8.58 6.36
C HIS A 17 -21.97 8.01 6.28
N ILE A 18 -21.76 6.75 6.68
CA ILE A 18 -20.45 6.09 6.59
C ILE A 18 -19.97 6.04 5.14
N ARG A 19 -20.83 5.59 4.21
CA ARG A 19 -20.47 5.53 2.77
C ARG A 19 -20.14 6.90 2.19
N LEU A 20 -20.86 7.93 2.59
CA LEU A 20 -20.60 9.29 2.13
C LEU A 20 -19.25 9.80 2.67
N ILE A 21 -18.92 9.52 3.92
CA ILE A 21 -17.62 9.83 4.50
C ILE A 21 -16.51 9.09 3.77
N GLU A 22 -16.65 7.77 3.56
CA GLU A 22 -15.67 6.96 2.80
C GLU A 22 -15.45 7.50 1.40
N PHE A 23 -16.52 7.84 0.68
CA PHE A 23 -16.44 8.43 -0.65
C PHE A 23 -15.67 9.75 -0.64
N VAL A 24 -15.98 10.66 0.30
CA VAL A 24 -15.27 11.93 0.43
C VAL A 24 -13.79 11.68 0.74
N LEU A 25 -13.48 10.79 1.68
CA LEU A 25 -12.11 10.46 2.04
C LEU A 25 -11.32 9.87 0.87
N TYR A 26 -11.88 8.89 0.14
CA TYR A 26 -11.20 8.29 -1.01
C TYR A 26 -10.92 9.32 -2.12
N ASN A 27 -11.84 10.26 -2.38
CA ASN A 27 -11.60 11.33 -3.33
C ASN A 27 -10.53 12.33 -2.86
N LEU A 28 -10.53 12.68 -1.57
CA LEU A 28 -9.51 13.56 -1.00
C LEU A 28 -8.13 12.90 -1.02
N ILE A 29 -8.03 11.64 -0.60
CA ILE A 29 -6.78 10.86 -0.64
C ILE A 29 -6.31 10.71 -2.09
N PHE A 30 -7.21 10.47 -3.03
CA PHE A 30 -6.87 10.43 -4.44
C PHE A 30 -6.26 11.75 -4.91
N PHE A 31 -6.93 12.88 -4.66
CA PHE A 31 -6.49 14.19 -5.11
C PHE A 31 -5.16 14.61 -4.49
N PHE A 32 -5.07 14.61 -3.15
CA PHE A 32 -3.87 15.02 -2.44
C PHE A 32 -2.74 14.02 -2.63
N GLY A 33 -3.05 12.72 -2.62
CA GLY A 33 -2.09 11.66 -2.88
C GLY A 33 -1.48 11.79 -4.27
N ALA A 34 -2.28 11.96 -5.31
CA ALA A 34 -1.78 12.17 -6.67
C ALA A 34 -0.93 13.45 -6.77
N LEU A 35 -1.41 14.56 -6.19
CA LEU A 35 -0.69 15.83 -6.16
C LEU A 35 0.69 15.67 -5.53
N PHE A 36 0.77 15.15 -4.30
CA PHE A 36 2.04 15.00 -3.58
C PHE A 36 2.97 13.98 -4.22
N ASN A 37 2.46 12.87 -4.73
CA ASN A 37 3.28 11.86 -5.40
C ASN A 37 3.84 12.35 -6.74
N VAL A 38 3.05 13.07 -7.54
CA VAL A 38 3.54 13.68 -8.78
C VAL A 38 4.59 14.77 -8.49
N LEU A 39 4.36 15.59 -7.46
CA LEU A 39 5.34 16.59 -7.02
C LEU A 39 6.64 15.92 -6.54
N ALA A 40 6.55 14.84 -5.76
CA ALA A 40 7.71 14.08 -5.31
C ALA A 40 8.49 13.49 -6.50
N LEU A 41 7.80 12.86 -7.45
CA LEU A 41 8.41 12.34 -8.68
C LEU A 41 9.10 13.45 -9.47
N TRP A 42 8.44 14.60 -9.63
CA TRP A 42 9.00 15.76 -10.32
C TRP A 42 10.30 16.24 -9.66
N VAL A 43 10.31 16.40 -8.34
CA VAL A 43 11.49 16.79 -7.57
C VAL A 43 12.60 15.76 -7.74
N PHE A 44 12.29 14.46 -7.61
CA PHE A 44 13.28 13.41 -7.76
C PHE A 44 13.85 13.33 -9.17
N CYS A 45 13.04 13.54 -10.20
CA CYS A 45 13.48 13.62 -11.60
C CYS A 45 14.45 14.80 -11.84
N LYS A 46 14.24 15.94 -11.18
CA LYS A 46 15.12 17.12 -11.27
C LYS A 46 16.47 16.95 -10.55
N MET A 47 16.62 15.97 -9.66
CA MET A 47 17.89 15.72 -9.00
C MET A 47 18.93 15.16 -9.99
N LYS A 48 20.13 15.77 -10.03
CA LYS A 48 21.21 15.33 -10.94
C LYS A 48 21.93 14.05 -10.48
N LYS A 49 21.89 13.74 -9.18
CA LYS A 49 22.59 12.58 -8.61
C LYS A 49 21.63 11.39 -8.51
N TRP A 50 22.11 10.23 -8.95
CA TRP A 50 21.41 8.96 -8.78
C TRP A 50 21.91 8.29 -7.50
N THR A 51 21.09 8.31 -6.44
CA THR A 51 21.41 7.76 -5.13
C THR A 51 20.44 6.64 -4.79
N GLU A 52 20.80 5.77 -3.85
CA GLU A 52 19.90 4.71 -3.39
C GLU A 52 18.62 5.26 -2.78
N THR A 53 18.74 6.34 -1.98
CA THR A 53 17.58 7.04 -1.43
C THR A 53 16.61 7.48 -2.53
N ARG A 54 17.13 7.91 -3.69
CA ARG A 54 16.30 8.26 -4.85
C ARG A 54 15.62 7.03 -5.44
N VAL A 55 16.32 5.90 -5.55
CA VAL A 55 15.74 4.63 -6.03
C VAL A 55 14.61 4.18 -5.11
N TYR A 56 14.85 4.16 -3.80
CA TYR A 56 13.85 3.83 -2.78
C TYR A 56 12.64 4.77 -2.84
N ALA A 57 12.88 6.07 -2.96
CA ALA A 57 11.80 7.06 -3.03
C ALA A 57 10.97 6.94 -4.33
N ILE A 58 11.60 6.68 -5.49
CA ILE A 58 10.87 6.44 -6.74
C ILE A 58 10.04 5.15 -6.65
N ASN A 59 10.60 4.10 -6.05
CA ASN A 59 9.87 2.84 -5.83
C ASN A 59 8.63 3.04 -4.94
N LEU A 60 8.75 3.86 -3.89
CA LEU A 60 7.65 4.22 -3.00
C LEU A 60 6.56 5.00 -3.75
N VAL A 61 6.93 6.05 -4.48
CA VAL A 61 5.99 6.85 -5.29
C VAL A 61 5.25 5.99 -6.31
N PHE A 62 5.93 5.00 -6.91
CA PHE A 62 5.30 4.08 -7.84
C PHE A 62 4.26 3.18 -7.17
N ALA A 63 4.56 2.65 -5.98
CA ALA A 63 3.62 1.84 -5.19
C ALA A 63 2.40 2.67 -4.74
N ASP A 64 2.63 3.90 -4.26
CA ASP A 64 1.56 4.81 -3.82
C ASP A 64 0.64 5.19 -4.99
N CYS A 65 1.21 5.50 -6.17
CA CYS A 65 0.43 5.79 -7.37
C CYS A 65 -0.49 4.63 -7.77
N PHE A 66 -0.05 3.38 -7.64
CA PHE A 66 -0.91 2.23 -7.93
C PHE A 66 -2.15 2.19 -7.04
N VAL A 67 -1.98 2.37 -5.72
CA VAL A 67 -3.11 2.39 -4.78
C VAL A 67 -3.99 3.62 -4.97
N ILE A 68 -3.40 4.80 -5.18
CA ILE A 68 -4.15 6.02 -5.45
C ILE A 68 -5.03 5.83 -6.69
N CYS A 69 -4.50 5.24 -7.75
CA CYS A 69 -5.26 4.97 -8.97
C CYS A 69 -6.44 4.01 -8.77
N THR A 70 -6.44 3.12 -7.75
CA THR A 70 -7.58 2.23 -7.48
C THR A 70 -8.70 2.87 -6.66
N LEU A 71 -8.41 3.89 -5.85
CA LEU A 71 -9.40 4.64 -5.07
C LEU A 71 -10.62 5.16 -5.86
N PRO A 72 -10.47 5.81 -7.04
CA PRO A 72 -11.63 6.27 -7.81
C PRO A 72 -12.48 5.12 -8.34
N PHE A 73 -11.87 3.97 -8.64
CA PHE A 73 -12.62 2.76 -8.99
C PHE A 73 -13.45 2.29 -7.79
N VAL A 74 -12.87 2.24 -6.58
CA VAL A 74 -13.62 1.90 -5.34
C VAL A 74 -14.84 2.81 -5.17
N ALA A 75 -14.62 4.12 -5.31
CA ALA A 75 -15.67 5.13 -5.18
C ALA A 75 -16.83 4.91 -6.17
N TYR A 76 -16.52 4.52 -7.41
CA TYR A 76 -17.52 4.17 -8.42
C TYR A 76 -18.29 2.87 -8.07
N PHE A 77 -17.60 1.85 -7.55
CA PHE A 77 -18.21 0.55 -7.20
C PHE A 77 -19.01 0.55 -5.88
N LEU A 78 -18.86 1.59 -5.04
CA LEU A 78 -19.76 1.81 -3.90
C LEU A 78 -21.23 1.92 -4.35
N TRP A 79 -21.48 2.50 -5.53
CA TRP A 79 -22.81 2.60 -6.13
C TRP A 79 -23.20 1.41 -7.02
N ASN A 80 -22.24 0.77 -7.70
CA ASN A 80 -22.53 -0.35 -8.60
C ASN A 80 -22.20 -1.73 -7.97
N LYS A 81 -23.23 -2.45 -7.50
CA LYS A 81 -23.10 -3.72 -6.77
C LYS A 81 -22.54 -4.90 -7.60
N SER A 82 -22.61 -4.85 -8.92
CA SER A 82 -22.41 -6.03 -9.79
C SER A 82 -20.95 -6.50 -9.97
N ALA A 83 -19.95 -5.69 -9.63
CA ALA A 83 -18.52 -6.00 -9.82
C ALA A 83 -17.71 -6.02 -8.51
N ARG A 84 -18.41 -6.10 -7.38
CA ARG A 84 -17.84 -5.82 -6.06
C ARG A 84 -16.89 -6.90 -5.55
N SER A 85 -17.04 -8.16 -5.93
CA SER A 85 -16.26 -9.27 -5.34
C SER A 85 -14.82 -9.32 -5.83
N GLU A 86 -14.60 -9.34 -7.15
CA GLU A 86 -13.25 -9.50 -7.73
C GLU A 86 -12.39 -8.26 -7.52
N LEU A 87 -12.97 -7.07 -7.67
CA LEU A 87 -12.24 -5.82 -7.51
C LEU A 87 -11.88 -5.55 -6.06
N CYS A 88 -12.73 -5.95 -5.11
CA CYS A 88 -12.44 -5.83 -3.68
C CYS A 88 -11.19 -6.59 -3.29
N GLN A 89 -11.02 -7.81 -3.80
CA GLN A 89 -9.79 -8.59 -3.59
C GLN A 89 -8.56 -7.93 -4.21
N VAL A 90 -8.68 -7.37 -5.43
CA VAL A 90 -7.59 -6.63 -6.07
C VAL A 90 -7.20 -5.38 -5.29
N ILE A 91 -8.19 -4.63 -4.80
CA ILE A 91 -7.98 -3.42 -4.00
C ILE A 91 -7.28 -3.76 -2.68
N GLU A 92 -7.75 -4.78 -1.96
CA GLU A 92 -7.14 -5.25 -0.73
C GLU A 92 -5.70 -5.70 -0.97
N ALA A 93 -5.48 -6.51 -2.02
CA ALA A 93 -4.15 -6.95 -2.42
C ALA A 93 -3.21 -5.77 -2.70
N MET A 94 -3.67 -4.76 -3.46
CA MET A 94 -2.86 -3.58 -3.77
C MET A 94 -2.58 -2.73 -2.54
N TYR A 95 -3.54 -2.58 -1.63
CA TYR A 95 -3.35 -1.86 -0.37
C TYR A 95 -2.31 -2.55 0.52
N LEU A 96 -2.41 -3.87 0.67
CA LEU A 96 -1.47 -4.68 1.43
C LEU A 96 -0.06 -4.62 0.82
N ILE A 97 0.06 -4.76 -0.50
CA ILE A 97 1.34 -4.63 -1.20
C ILE A 97 1.94 -3.26 -0.91
N ASN A 98 1.18 -2.17 -1.05
CA ASN A 98 1.69 -0.83 -0.79
C ASN A 98 2.13 -0.62 0.65
N MET A 99 1.33 -1.08 1.62
CA MET A 99 1.65 -0.99 3.04
C MET A 99 2.98 -1.70 3.35
N VAL A 100 3.11 -2.95 2.93
CA VAL A 100 4.30 -3.76 3.17
C VAL A 100 5.52 -3.16 2.48
N MET A 101 5.41 -2.81 1.20
CA MET A 101 6.49 -2.18 0.43
C MET A 101 6.94 -0.87 1.09
N SER A 102 6.00 -0.04 1.54
CA SER A 102 6.28 1.24 2.20
C SER A 102 7.07 1.05 3.50
N ILE A 103 6.65 0.11 4.35
CA ILE A 103 7.32 -0.20 5.62
C ILE A 103 8.78 -0.63 5.37
N TYR A 104 9.01 -1.55 4.42
CA TYR A 104 10.37 -2.01 4.13
C TYR A 104 11.23 -0.92 3.51
N VAL A 105 10.69 -0.13 2.58
CA VAL A 105 11.42 0.97 1.95
C VAL A 105 11.82 2.03 2.99
N ILE A 106 10.91 2.45 3.86
CA ILE A 106 11.19 3.41 4.94
C ILE A 106 12.22 2.84 5.92
N SER A 107 12.14 1.55 6.23
CA SER A 107 13.12 0.85 7.08
C SER A 107 14.50 0.86 6.44
N PHE A 108 14.62 0.54 5.15
CA PHE A 108 15.90 0.60 4.43
C PHE A 108 16.47 2.01 4.34
N ILE A 109 15.64 3.02 4.09
CA ILE A 109 16.07 4.43 4.13
C ILE A 109 16.61 4.78 5.53
N SER A 110 15.92 4.34 6.58
CA SER A 110 16.32 4.62 7.97
C SER A 110 17.64 3.95 8.34
N ILE A 111 17.82 2.67 7.95
CA ILE A 111 19.06 1.93 8.14
C ILE A 111 20.21 2.58 7.38
N ASP A 112 19.99 2.96 6.12
CA ASP A 112 20.98 3.68 5.31
C ASP A 112 21.43 4.99 5.98
N ARG A 113 20.47 5.77 6.49
CA ARG A 113 20.77 7.01 7.24
C ARG A 113 21.55 6.74 8.51
N TYR A 114 21.17 5.72 9.26
CA TYR A 114 21.87 5.32 10.48
C TYR A 114 23.32 4.90 10.20
N ILE A 115 23.56 4.06 9.18
CA ILE A 115 24.91 3.62 8.79
C ILE A 115 25.75 4.81 8.30
N ALA A 116 25.16 5.75 7.56
CA ALA A 116 25.87 6.94 7.09
C ALA A 116 26.32 7.87 8.21
N ILE A 117 25.53 7.97 9.29
CA ILE A 117 25.86 8.79 10.46
C ILE A 117 26.91 8.09 11.31
N LYS A 118 26.73 6.80 11.60
CA LYS A 118 27.60 6.06 12.54
C LYS A 118 28.89 5.54 11.90
N TYR A 119 28.86 5.17 10.63
CA TYR A 119 29.97 4.53 9.90
C TYR A 119 30.16 5.11 8.49
N PRO A 120 30.58 6.40 8.36
CA PRO A 120 30.61 7.10 7.07
C PRO A 120 31.52 6.44 6.02
N LEU A 121 32.65 5.83 6.42
CA LEU A 121 33.56 5.12 5.52
C LEU A 121 32.94 3.81 4.99
N LYS A 122 32.20 3.08 5.84
CA LYS A 122 31.52 1.83 5.47
C LYS A 122 30.29 2.12 4.61
N ALA A 123 29.58 3.22 4.90
CA ALA A 123 28.46 3.70 4.11
C ALA A 123 28.86 3.94 2.65
N ARG A 124 30.00 4.60 2.40
CA ARG A 124 30.45 4.87 1.01
C ARG A 124 30.63 3.60 0.17
N THR A 125 31.06 2.50 0.76
CA THR A 125 31.27 1.22 0.07
C THR A 125 29.99 0.39 -0.07
N PHE A 126 29.08 0.49 0.90
CA PHE A 126 27.79 -0.18 0.84
C PHE A 126 26.81 0.49 -0.13
N ARG A 127 26.90 1.83 -0.23
CA ARG A 127 25.99 2.67 -0.99
C ARG A 127 26.12 2.47 -2.51
N SER A 128 25.28 1.63 -3.10
CA SER A 128 25.15 1.41 -4.54
C SER A 128 23.68 1.42 -4.99
N PRO A 129 23.29 2.33 -5.89
CA PRO A 129 21.91 2.42 -6.37
C PRO A 129 21.43 1.15 -7.09
N SER A 130 22.34 0.40 -7.71
CA SER A 130 22.00 -0.88 -8.34
C SER A 130 21.61 -1.94 -7.31
N LYS A 131 22.25 -1.95 -6.14
CA LYS A 131 21.87 -2.84 -5.03
C LYS A 131 20.51 -2.47 -4.47
N ALA A 132 20.23 -1.17 -4.31
CA ALA A 132 18.92 -0.70 -3.90
C ALA A 132 17.82 -1.12 -4.90
N ALA A 133 18.07 -1.00 -6.20
CA ALA A 133 17.12 -1.43 -7.24
C ALA A 133 16.87 -2.94 -7.19
N LEU A 134 17.93 -3.75 -7.00
CA LEU A 134 17.81 -5.20 -6.83
C LEU A 134 17.00 -5.57 -5.59
N LEU A 135 17.25 -4.91 -4.45
CA LEU A 135 16.48 -5.12 -3.21
C LEU A 135 15.00 -4.76 -3.40
N CYS A 136 14.69 -3.64 -4.06
CA CYS A 136 13.30 -3.29 -4.40
C CYS A 136 12.66 -4.36 -5.29
N GLY A 137 13.35 -4.84 -6.32
CA GLY A 137 12.83 -5.90 -7.20
C GLY A 137 12.55 -7.21 -6.45
N LEU A 138 13.46 -7.62 -5.56
CA LEU A 138 13.26 -8.81 -4.72
C LEU A 138 12.08 -8.63 -3.76
N LEU A 139 11.94 -7.46 -3.14
CA LEU A 139 10.79 -7.14 -2.29
C LEU A 139 9.48 -7.24 -3.06
N TRP A 140 9.40 -6.66 -4.25
CA TRP A 140 8.20 -6.77 -5.10
C TRP A 140 7.83 -8.22 -5.38
N LEU A 141 8.81 -9.04 -5.78
CA LEU A 141 8.58 -10.45 -6.02
C LEU A 141 8.10 -11.18 -4.76
N SER A 142 8.74 -10.97 -3.61
CA SER A 142 8.34 -11.64 -2.36
C SER A 142 6.94 -11.25 -1.90
N VAL A 143 6.60 -9.96 -2.01
CA VAL A 143 5.31 -9.45 -1.56
C VAL A 143 4.21 -9.91 -2.52
N ILE A 144 4.42 -9.83 -3.84
CA ILE A 144 3.45 -10.33 -4.82
C ILE A 144 3.20 -11.83 -4.62
N ILE A 145 4.27 -12.63 -4.50
CA ILE A 145 4.13 -14.08 -4.28
C ILE A 145 3.33 -14.34 -3.00
N GLY A 146 3.69 -13.71 -1.89
CA GLY A 146 2.97 -13.87 -0.61
C GLY A 146 1.49 -13.52 -0.72
N VAL A 147 1.17 -12.39 -1.36
CA VAL A 147 -0.22 -11.95 -1.55
C VAL A 147 -0.99 -12.88 -2.50
N THR A 148 -0.38 -13.36 -3.58
CA THR A 148 -1.03 -14.32 -4.49
C THR A 148 -1.29 -15.67 -3.83
N LEU A 149 -0.37 -16.17 -3.00
CA LEU A 149 -0.55 -17.42 -2.28
C LEU A 149 -1.67 -17.30 -1.25
N ASP A 150 -1.73 -16.18 -0.51
CA ASP A 150 -2.82 -15.91 0.43
C ASP A 150 -4.17 -15.79 -0.29
N CYS A 151 -4.22 -15.11 -1.44
CA CYS A 151 -5.40 -15.02 -2.28
C CYS A 151 -5.86 -16.37 -2.82
N GLN A 152 -4.93 -17.29 -3.11
CA GLN A 152 -5.26 -18.63 -3.59
C GLN A 152 -5.72 -19.56 -2.45
N GLN A 153 -5.21 -19.35 -1.23
CA GLN A 153 -5.55 -20.13 -0.04
C GLN A 153 -6.91 -19.72 0.55
N ARG A 154 -7.27 -18.42 0.49
CA ARG A 154 -8.53 -17.91 1.01
C ARG A 154 -9.59 -17.83 -0.09
N ASN A 155 -10.49 -18.82 -0.14
CA ASN A 155 -11.68 -18.80 -0.98
C ASN A 155 -12.58 -17.59 -0.64
N ALA A 156 -12.51 -16.50 -1.42
CA ALA A 156 -13.46 -15.39 -1.55
C ALA A 156 -14.04 -14.74 -0.27
N ALA A 157 -13.45 -15.01 0.89
CA ALA A 157 -13.94 -14.58 2.19
C ALA A 157 -12.92 -13.65 2.84
N LEU A 158 -13.31 -12.37 2.91
CA LEU A 158 -12.73 -11.22 3.61
C LEU A 158 -11.99 -10.24 2.69
N CYS A 159 -12.34 -8.97 2.85
CA CYS A 159 -11.79 -7.83 2.10
C CYS A 159 -10.99 -6.85 2.98
N PHE A 160 -10.90 -7.05 4.30
CA PHE A 160 -10.21 -6.13 5.23
C PHE A 160 -9.79 -6.78 6.57
N ASP A 161 -9.54 -8.09 6.61
CA ASP A 161 -9.15 -8.81 7.85
C ASP A 161 -7.73 -9.42 7.77
N SER A 162 -6.87 -8.86 6.92
CA SER A 162 -5.64 -9.54 6.46
C SER A 162 -4.32 -8.97 6.98
N ASP A 163 -4.32 -8.03 7.91
CA ASP A 163 -3.09 -7.31 8.28
C ASP A 163 -2.10 -8.11 9.16
N ILE A 164 -2.53 -9.19 9.84
CA ILE A 164 -1.69 -9.89 10.85
C ILE A 164 -1.01 -11.16 10.30
N THR A 165 -1.69 -11.92 9.44
CA THR A 165 -1.19 -13.23 8.95
C THR A 165 -0.13 -13.09 7.84
N THR A 166 -0.25 -12.11 6.96
CA THR A 166 0.74 -11.85 5.89
C THR A 166 2.03 -11.24 6.44
N LEU A 167 1.91 -10.35 7.43
CA LEU A 167 3.05 -9.74 8.11
C LEU A 167 3.92 -10.78 8.85
N SER A 168 3.29 -11.82 9.41
CA SER A 168 3.97 -12.93 10.09
C SER A 168 4.61 -13.95 9.14
N LEU A 169 4.04 -14.17 7.96
CA LEU A 169 4.65 -15.02 6.92
C LEU A 169 5.84 -14.34 6.21
N LEU A 170 5.78 -13.01 6.05
CA LEU A 170 6.86 -12.22 5.46
C LEU A 170 8.05 -12.05 6.41
N SER A 171 7.83 -11.92 7.71
CA SER A 171 8.92 -11.95 8.70
C SER A 171 9.61 -13.31 8.77
N PHE A 172 8.85 -14.41 8.68
CA PHE A 172 9.39 -15.78 8.63
C PHE A 172 10.24 -16.05 7.38
N SER A 173 9.81 -15.58 6.21
CA SER A 173 10.50 -15.83 4.93
C SER A 173 11.75 -14.97 4.73
N LEU A 174 11.82 -13.79 5.36
CA LEU A 174 12.98 -12.89 5.27
C LEU A 174 13.93 -12.99 6.48
N GLY A 175 13.70 -13.94 7.40
CA GLY A 175 14.61 -14.23 8.51
C GLY A 175 14.71 -13.14 9.58
N PHE A 176 13.71 -12.27 9.67
CA PHE A 176 13.58 -11.31 10.78
C PHE A 176 12.85 -12.01 11.94
N THR A 177 13.60 -12.79 12.73
CA THR A 177 13.18 -13.27 14.06
C THR A 177 14.22 -12.86 15.09
#